data_AF-A0A959P6L1-F1
#
_entry.id   AF-A0A959P6L1-F1
#
_cell.length_a   1.000
_cell.length_b   1.000
_cell.length_c   1.000
_cell.angle_alpha   90.00
_cell.angle_beta   90.00
_cell.angle_gamma   90.00
#
_symmetry.space_group_name_H-M   'P 1'
#
loop_
_entity.id
_entity.type
_entity.pdbx_description
1 polymer ?
#
loop_
_entity_poly.entity_id
_entity_poly.type
_entity_poly.pdbx_seq_one_letter_code
_entity_poly.pdbx_strand_id
1 'polypeptide(L)'
;MSVLKKLAGQTAIYGMSSIVARFLNYLLVPLHTVVFVPQQYGIITEMYAYVAFLIILLTYGMETAYFRFSTKEGQNPKTVFSTVLSSLVGSTSMFILMAIVFAQPIADWLMYPDNKEYVVWFAIIVGLDAVSSIPLARLRSENRAKTFAGINIA
;
A
#
# COMPACT_ATOMS: atom_id res chain seq x y z
N MET A 1 23.60 21.11 -12.98
CA MET A 1 23.39 20.92 -11.52
C MET A 1 24.24 19.75 -11.07
N SER A 2 24.96 19.85 -9.95
CA SER A 2 25.76 18.72 -9.45
C SER A 2 24.86 17.53 -9.09
N VAL A 3 25.38 16.32 -9.26
CA VAL A 3 24.68 15.06 -8.90
C VAL A 3 24.21 15.10 -7.45
N LEU A 4 25.01 15.66 -6.55
CA LEU A 4 24.68 15.90 -5.14
C LEU A 4 23.43 16.78 -4.95
N LYS A 5 23.30 17.88 -5.72
CA LYS A 5 22.13 18.76 -5.63
C LYS A 5 20.85 18.09 -6.15
N LYS A 6 20.97 17.24 -7.17
CA LYS A 6 19.86 16.44 -7.70
C LYS A 6 19.44 15.34 -6.72
N LEU A 7 20.40 14.65 -6.12
CA LEU A 7 20.17 13.62 -5.11
C LEU A 7 19.46 14.21 -3.89
N ALA A 8 20.00 15.30 -3.32
CA ALA A 8 19.40 15.98 -2.17
C ALA A 8 17.96 16.47 -2.45
N GLY A 9 17.71 17.01 -3.65
CA GLY A 9 16.37 17.43 -4.05
C GLY A 9 15.38 16.27 -4.18
N GLN A 10 15.80 15.14 -4.76
CA GLN A 10 14.94 13.95 -4.86
C GLN A 10 14.70 13.33 -3.48
N THR A 11 15.72 13.21 -2.64
CA THR A 11 15.57 12.71 -1.27
C THR A 11 14.63 13.59 -0.44
N ALA A 12 14.74 14.92 -0.55
CA ALA A 12 13.84 15.83 0.14
C ALA A 12 12.38 15.64 -0.31
N ILE A 13 12.10 15.57 -1.62
CA ILE A 13 10.73 15.47 -2.12
C ILE A 13 10.11 14.10 -1.79
N TYR A 14 10.83 13.00 -2.06
CA TYR A 14 10.31 11.65 -1.80
C TYR A 14 10.27 11.31 -0.30
N GLY A 15 11.28 11.77 0.46
CA GLY A 15 11.34 11.56 1.90
C GLY A 15 10.32 12.41 2.66
N MET A 16 10.23 13.70 2.34
CA MET A 16 9.33 14.62 3.05
C MET A 16 7.86 14.28 2.79
N SER A 17 7.47 13.88 1.58
CA SER A 17 6.11 13.41 1.31
C SER A 17 5.74 12.19 2.16
N SER A 18 6.65 11.21 2.29
CA SER A 18 6.43 10.04 3.15
C SER A 18 6.36 10.39 4.64
N ILE A 19 7.22 11.30 5.11
CA ILE A 19 7.23 11.77 6.50
C ILE A 19 5.94 12.51 6.83
N VAL A 20 5.48 13.42 5.97
CA VAL A 20 4.25 14.18 6.18
C VAL A 20 3.04 13.24 6.25
N ALA A 21 2.91 12.27 5.35
CA ALA A 21 1.82 11.30 5.39
C ALA A 21 1.81 10.50 6.70
N ARG A 22 2.97 10.01 7.16
CA ARG A 22 3.09 9.30 8.45
C ARG A 22 2.81 10.21 9.65
N PHE A 23 3.22 11.47 9.58
CA PHE A 23 2.99 12.45 10.65
C PHE A 23 1.51 12.80 10.79
N LEU A 24 0.79 12.97 9.67
CA LEU A 24 -0.67 13.16 9.70
C LEU A 24 -1.37 11.96 10.33
N ASN A 25 -0.96 10.74 9.99
CA ASN A 25 -1.49 9.52 10.59
C ASN A 25 -1.22 9.47 12.10
N TYR A 26 -0.01 9.85 12.53
CA TYR A 26 0.34 9.95 13.95
C TYR A 26 -0.50 10.99 14.72
N LEU A 27 -0.82 12.13 14.09
CA LEU A 27 -1.68 13.15 14.70
C LEU A 27 -3.13 12.69 14.94
N LEU A 28 -3.56 11.60 14.31
CA LEU A 28 -4.85 10.98 14.60
C LEU A 28 -4.82 10.18 15.92
N VAL A 29 -3.65 9.77 16.41
CA VAL A 29 -3.55 8.97 17.64
C VAL A 29 -4.16 9.69 18.85
N PRO A 30 -3.85 10.97 19.15
CA PRO A 30 -4.52 11.72 20.22
C PRO A 30 -6.04 11.83 20.04
N LEU A 31 -6.52 11.99 18.80
CA LEU A 31 -7.95 12.03 18.50
C LEU A 31 -8.59 10.67 18.81
N HIS A 32 -7.97 9.59 18.37
CA HIS A 32 -8.46 8.23 18.58
C HIS A 32 -8.47 7.86 20.07
N THR A 33 -7.46 8.23 20.84
CA THR A 33 -7.38 7.87 22.27
C THR A 33 -8.32 8.69 23.15
N VAL A 34 -8.80 9.86 22.70
CA VAL A 34 -9.81 10.66 23.40
C VAL A 34 -11.23 10.15 23.12
N VAL A 35 -11.49 9.68 21.89
CA VAL A 35 -12.84 9.30 21.44
C VAL A 35 -13.14 7.81 21.64
N PHE A 36 -12.15 6.93 21.46
CA PHE A 36 -12.35 5.49 21.51
C PHE A 36 -11.95 4.88 22.85
N VAL A 37 -12.74 3.90 23.31
CA VAL A 37 -12.40 3.06 24.46
C VAL A 37 -11.21 2.16 24.09
N PRO A 38 -10.30 1.81 25.03
CA PRO A 38 -9.09 1.03 24.73
C PRO A 38 -9.38 -0.30 24.00
N GLN A 39 -10.50 -0.94 24.31
CA GLN A 39 -10.94 -2.18 23.68
C GLN A 39 -11.19 -1.99 22.17
N GLN A 40 -11.79 -0.87 21.75
CA GLN A 40 -12.06 -0.59 20.33
C GLN A 40 -10.79 -0.19 19.57
N TYR A 41 -9.89 0.55 20.23
CA TYR A 41 -8.60 0.92 19.65
C TYR A 41 -7.65 -0.29 19.47
N GLY A 42 -7.79 -1.31 20.32
CA GLY A 42 -7.09 -2.59 20.20
C GLY A 42 -7.40 -3.33 18.89
N ILE A 43 -8.68 -3.35 18.47
CA ILE A 43 -9.12 -3.96 17.21
C ILE A 43 -8.42 -3.31 16.01
N ILE A 44 -8.36 -1.98 15.99
CA ILE A 44 -7.71 -1.23 14.93
C ILE A 44 -6.22 -1.62 14.85
N THR A 45 -5.54 -1.63 16.00
CA THR A 45 -4.11 -1.97 16.07
C THR A 45 -3.83 -3.39 15.58
N GLU A 46 -4.67 -4.35 15.96
CA GLU A 46 -4.58 -5.75 15.53
C GLU A 46 -4.80 -5.88 14.01
N MET A 47 -5.83 -5.23 13.47
CA MET A 47 -6.11 -5.22 12.03
C MET A 47 -4.94 -4.63 11.23
N TYR A 48 -4.37 -3.51 11.68
CA TYR A 48 -3.19 -2.91 11.03
C TYR A 48 -1.95 -3.81 11.08
N ALA A 49 -1.79 -4.64 12.11
CA ALA A 49 -0.73 -5.64 12.17
C ALA A 49 -0.90 -6.70 11.07
N TYR A 50 -2.13 -7.18 10.83
CA TYR A 50 -2.41 -8.09 9.72
C TYR A 50 -2.19 -7.44 8.35
N VAL A 51 -2.62 -6.18 8.18
CA VAL A 51 -2.37 -5.40 6.96
C VAL A 51 -0.88 -5.38 6.61
N ALA A 52 -0.01 -5.10 7.59
CA ALA A 52 1.43 -5.05 7.36
C ALA A 52 1.99 -6.37 6.80
N PHE A 53 1.50 -7.51 7.29
CA PHE A 53 1.88 -8.82 6.77
C PHE A 53 1.28 -9.10 5.38
N LEU A 54 -0.01 -8.80 5.20
CA LEU A 54 -0.72 -9.05 3.95
C LEU A 54 -0.16 -8.25 2.78
N ILE A 55 0.24 -6.99 2.99
CA ILE A 55 0.84 -6.15 1.94
C ILE A 55 2.13 -6.80 1.40
N ILE A 56 2.97 -7.36 2.27
CA ILE A 56 4.21 -8.03 1.87
C ILE A 56 3.88 -9.26 1.02
N LEU A 57 2.90 -10.05 1.44
CA LEU A 57 2.47 -11.27 0.74
C LEU A 57 1.82 -10.94 -0.61
N LEU A 58 0.91 -9.97 -0.65
CA LEU A 58 0.15 -9.59 -1.86
C LEU A 58 1.00 -8.84 -2.88
N THR A 59 2.02 -8.11 -2.45
CA THR A 59 2.93 -7.44 -3.38
C THR A 59 3.97 -8.40 -3.94
N TYR A 60 4.31 -9.47 -3.20
CA TYR A 60 5.29 -10.53 -3.53
C TYR A 60 6.57 -10.04 -4.23
N GLY A 61 7.03 -8.83 -3.88
CA GLY A 61 8.24 -8.22 -4.45
C GLY A 61 8.13 -7.76 -5.91
N MET A 62 6.91 -7.62 -6.46
CA MET A 62 6.68 -7.21 -7.85
C MET A 62 7.20 -5.81 -8.17
N GLU A 63 7.23 -4.92 -7.19
CA GLU A 63 7.84 -3.60 -7.33
C GLU A 63 9.32 -3.71 -7.74
N THR A 64 10.10 -4.53 -7.02
CA THR A 64 11.52 -4.76 -7.32
C THR A 64 11.71 -5.44 -8.67
N ALA A 65 10.84 -6.40 -9.00
CA ALA A 65 10.85 -7.06 -10.30
C ALA A 65 10.59 -6.05 -11.44
N TYR A 66 9.62 -5.16 -11.26
CA TYR A 66 9.31 -4.09 -12.21
C TYR A 66 10.52 -3.18 -12.45
N PHE A 67 11.20 -2.69 -11.40
CA PHE A 67 12.40 -1.87 -11.57
C PHE A 67 13.50 -2.58 -12.34
N ARG A 68 13.77 -3.85 -12.00
CA ARG A 68 14.81 -4.64 -12.64
C ARG A 68 14.53 -4.88 -14.12
N PHE A 69 13.30 -5.24 -14.47
CA PHE A 69 12.94 -5.61 -15.84
C PHE A 69 12.61 -4.41 -16.73
N SER A 70 12.11 -3.30 -16.16
CA SER A 70 11.87 -2.06 -16.92
C SER A 70 13.15 -1.33 -17.32
N THR A 71 14.26 -1.58 -16.62
CA THR A 71 15.58 -0.96 -16.91
C THR A 71 16.49 -1.90 -17.72
N LYS A 72 16.07 -3.14 -18.01
CA LYS A 72 16.87 -4.13 -18.73
C LYS A 72 16.81 -3.88 -20.24
N GLU A 73 17.97 -3.87 -20.91
CA GLU A 73 18.05 -3.75 -22.36
C GLU A 73 17.32 -4.90 -23.08
N GLY A 74 16.60 -4.58 -24.15
CA GLY A 74 15.83 -5.54 -24.96
C GLY A 74 14.40 -5.82 -24.45
N GLN A 75 13.97 -5.23 -23.34
CA GLN A 75 12.60 -5.33 -22.82
C GLN A 75 11.85 -4.01 -23.02
N ASN A 76 10.56 -4.08 -23.34
CA ASN A 76 9.73 -2.88 -23.47
C ASN A 76 9.12 -2.51 -22.09
N PRO A 77 9.43 -1.34 -21.51
CA PRO A 77 8.93 -0.96 -20.17
C PRO A 77 7.40 -0.97 -20.06
N LYS A 78 6.69 -0.72 -21.17
CA LYS A 78 5.21 -0.74 -21.21
C LYS A 78 4.64 -2.15 -21.09
N THR A 79 5.25 -3.13 -21.73
CA THR A 79 4.79 -4.53 -21.65
C THR A 79 5.09 -5.10 -20.27
N VAL A 80 6.28 -4.80 -19.72
CA VAL A 80 6.65 -5.17 -18.33
C VAL A 80 5.65 -4.58 -17.34
N PHE A 81 5.30 -3.29 -17.47
CA PHE A 81 4.29 -2.67 -16.62
C PHE A 81 2.94 -3.37 -16.71
N SER A 82 2.44 -3.61 -17.93
CA SER A 82 1.13 -4.25 -18.14
C SER A 82 1.08 -5.66 -17.56
N THR A 83 2.15 -6.45 -17.72
CA THR A 83 2.23 -7.83 -17.20
C THR A 83 2.31 -7.85 -15.67
N VAL A 84 3.13 -6.97 -15.08
CA VAL A 84 3.23 -6.88 -13.62
C VAL A 84 1.91 -6.41 -13.02
N LEU A 85 1.28 -5.39 -13.62
CA LEU A 85 0.00 -4.87 -13.16
C LEU A 85 -1.11 -5.90 -13.30
N SER A 86 -1.23 -6.62 -14.42
CA SER A 86 -2.29 -7.62 -14.60
C SER A 86 -2.11 -8.81 -13.66
N SER A 87 -0.87 -9.26 -13.43
CA SER A 87 -0.57 -10.32 -12.47
C SER A 87 -0.94 -9.92 -11.04
N LEU A 88 -0.63 -8.68 -10.66
CA LEU A 88 -0.92 -8.16 -9.33
C LEU A 88 -2.42 -7.92 -9.13
N VAL A 89 -3.10 -7.32 -10.12
CA VAL A 89 -4.56 -7.14 -10.09
C VAL A 89 -5.27 -8.47 -10.05
N GLY A 90 -4.82 -9.48 -10.79
CA GLY A 90 -5.40 -10.82 -10.79
C GLY A 90 -5.30 -11.49 -9.41
N SER A 91 -4.09 -11.55 -8.84
CA SER A 91 -3.86 -12.13 -7.51
C SER A 91 -4.59 -11.37 -6.41
N THR A 92 -4.59 -10.04 -6.47
CA THR A 92 -5.27 -9.18 -5.50
C THR A 92 -6.79 -9.28 -5.59
N SER A 93 -7.35 -9.31 -6.80
CA SER A 93 -8.79 -9.49 -6.99
C SER A 93 -9.25 -10.84 -6.45
N MET A 94 -8.46 -11.89 -6.68
CA MET A 94 -8.72 -13.22 -6.11
C MET A 94 -8.68 -13.20 -4.59
N PHE A 95 -7.71 -12.52 -3.98
CA PHE A 95 -7.64 -12.33 -2.54
C PHE A 95 -8.86 -11.59 -1.99
N ILE A 96 -9.27 -10.46 -2.59
CA ILE A 96 -10.44 -9.69 -2.15
C ILE A 96 -11.71 -10.54 -2.25
N LEU A 97 -11.90 -11.27 -3.36
CA LEU A 97 -13.03 -12.16 -3.53
C LEU A 97 -13.08 -13.24 -2.44
N MET A 98 -11.95 -13.88 -2.14
CA MET A 98 -11.88 -14.85 -1.05
C MET A 98 -12.17 -14.21 0.30
N ALA A 99 -11.61 -13.03 0.59
CA ALA A 99 -11.83 -12.33 1.85
C ALA A 99 -13.31 -11.94 2.04
N ILE A 100 -14.02 -11.57 0.97
CA ILE A 100 -15.46 -11.27 1.02
C ILE A 100 -16.29 -12.54 1.23
N VAL A 101 -16.00 -13.61 0.48
CA VAL A 101 -16.74 -14.88 0.58
C VAL A 101 -16.56 -15.51 1.97
N PHE A 102 -15.35 -15.45 2.52
CA PHE A 102 -15.00 -15.99 3.83
C PHE A 102 -15.03 -14.93 4.94
N ALA A 103 -15.67 -13.76 4.71
CA ALA A 103 -15.66 -12.65 5.68
C ALA A 103 -16.22 -13.07 7.05
N GLN A 104 -17.30 -13.85 7.07
CA GLN A 104 -17.93 -14.31 8.31
C GLN A 104 -17.02 -15.28 9.09
N PRO A 105 -16.51 -16.39 8.50
CA PRO A 105 -15.54 -17.26 9.18
C PRO A 105 -14.30 -16.53 9.68
N ILE A 106 -13.79 -15.56 8.91
CA ILE A 106 -12.62 -14.77 9.30
C ILE A 106 -12.96 -13.87 10.50
N ALA A 107 -14.13 -13.22 10.49
CA ALA A 107 -14.60 -12.40 11.60
C ALA A 107 -14.83 -13.22 12.88
N ASP A 108 -15.38 -14.42 12.75
CA ASP A 108 -15.57 -15.35 13.87
C ASP A 108 -14.22 -15.82 14.45
N TRP A 109 -13.23 -16.10 13.60
CA TRP A 109 -11.88 -16.48 14.02
C TRP A 109 -11.13 -15.33 14.72
N LEU A 110 -11.38 -14.10 14.27
CA LEU A 110 -10.87 -12.86 14.87
C LEU A 110 -11.61 -12.46 16.14
N MET A 111 -12.59 -13.24 16.61
CA MET A 111 -13.42 -12.94 17.78
C MET A 111 -14.26 -11.66 17.64
N TYR A 112 -14.57 -11.26 16.39
CA TYR A 112 -15.41 -10.10 16.05
C TYR A 112 -16.62 -10.50 15.15
N PRO A 113 -17.46 -11.47 15.57
CA PRO A 113 -18.50 -12.07 14.72
C PRO A 113 -19.55 -11.06 14.22
N ASP A 114 -19.80 -9.99 14.98
CA ASP A 114 -20.76 -8.93 14.62
C ASP A 114 -20.19 -7.91 13.63
N ASN A 115 -18.88 -7.91 13.37
CA ASN A 115 -18.19 -6.89 12.58
C ASN A 115 -17.48 -7.44 11.35
N LYS A 116 -18.14 -8.31 10.58
CA LYS A 116 -17.60 -8.83 9.30
C LYS A 116 -17.22 -7.73 8.30
N GLU A 117 -17.83 -6.54 8.42
CA GLU A 117 -17.56 -5.39 7.56
C GLU A 117 -16.09 -4.94 7.68
N TYR A 118 -15.48 -5.07 8.85
CA TYR A 118 -14.06 -4.73 9.05
C TYR A 118 -13.17 -5.59 8.16
N VAL A 119 -13.41 -6.90 8.11
CA VAL A 119 -12.64 -7.82 7.25
C VAL A 119 -12.75 -7.42 5.78
N VAL A 120 -13.95 -7.05 5.33
CA VAL A 120 -14.19 -6.60 3.95
C VAL A 120 -13.47 -5.29 3.66
N TRP A 121 -13.60 -4.29 4.54
CA TRP A 121 -12.93 -3.00 4.36
C TRP A 121 -11.42 -3.13 4.36
N PHE A 122 -10.86 -3.89 5.30
CA PHE A 122 -9.41 -4.14 5.33
C PHE A 122 -8.93 -4.90 4.11
N ALA A 123 -9.66 -5.91 3.62
CA ALA A 123 -9.29 -6.62 2.41
C ALA A 123 -9.26 -5.70 1.17
N ILE A 124 -10.24 -4.79 1.06
CA ILE A 124 -10.28 -3.79 -0.03
C ILE A 124 -9.12 -2.81 0.11
N ILE A 125 -8.87 -2.26 1.30
CA ILE A 125 -7.76 -1.32 1.56
C ILE A 125 -6.43 -1.95 1.18
N VAL A 126 -6.14 -3.13 1.71
CA VAL A 126 -4.89 -3.86 1.43
C VAL A 126 -4.75 -4.15 -0.05
N GLY A 127 -5.84 -4.53 -0.72
CA GLY A 127 -5.79 -4.83 -2.14
C GLY A 127 -5.53 -3.59 -2.99
N LEU A 128 -6.16 -2.46 -2.67
CA LEU A 128 -5.89 -1.19 -3.34
C LEU A 128 -4.45 -0.72 -3.10
N ASP A 129 -3.94 -0.87 -1.87
CA ASP A 129 -2.55 -0.55 -1.52
C ASP A 129 -1.57 -1.40 -2.33
N ALA A 130 -1.81 -2.71 -2.40
CA ALA A 130 -0.99 -3.63 -3.20
C ALA A 130 -0.97 -3.20 -4.67
N VAL A 131 -2.14 -2.98 -5.30
CA VAL A 131 -2.22 -2.58 -6.71
C VAL A 131 -1.57 -1.21 -6.97
N SER A 132 -1.76 -0.24 -6.07
CA SER A 132 -1.22 1.12 -6.20
C SER A 132 0.32 1.17 -6.14
N SER A 133 0.95 0.18 -5.51
CA SER A 133 2.42 0.10 -5.40
C SER A 133 3.12 0.12 -6.76
N ILE A 134 2.53 -0.49 -7.81
CA ILE A 134 3.15 -0.62 -9.14
C ILE A 134 3.08 0.67 -9.96
N PRO A 135 1.92 1.37 -10.09
CA PRO A 135 1.87 2.71 -10.67
C PRO A 135 2.80 3.70 -9.95
N LEU A 136 2.88 3.62 -8.62
CA LEU A 136 3.79 4.44 -7.83
C LEU A 136 5.26 4.12 -8.12
N ALA A 137 5.62 2.84 -8.25
CA ALA A 137 6.94 2.40 -8.67
C ALA A 137 7.31 2.90 -10.07
N ARG A 138 6.35 2.91 -11.00
CA ARG A 138 6.52 3.49 -12.34
C ARG A 138 6.77 4.99 -12.31
N LEU A 139 6.06 5.75 -11.49
CA LEU A 139 6.32 7.19 -11.35
C LEU A 139 7.72 7.46 -10.79
N ARG A 140 8.22 6.60 -9.89
CA ARG A 140 9.59 6.66 -9.38
C ARG A 140 10.62 6.33 -10.47
N SER A 141 10.40 5.29 -11.28
CA SER A 141 11.33 4.94 -12.38
C SER A 141 11.40 6.03 -13.46
N GLU A 142 10.27 6.67 -13.78
CA GLU A 142 10.19 7.79 -14.72
C GLU A 142 10.66 9.15 -14.12
N ASN A 143 11.17 9.17 -12.88
CA ASN A 143 11.60 10.37 -12.15
C ASN A 143 10.51 11.47 -12.01
N ARG A 144 9.23 11.11 -12.06
CA ARG A 144 8.09 12.04 -11.94
C ARG A 144 7.73 12.33 -10.48
N ALA A 145 8.69 12.89 -9.74
CA ALA A 145 8.60 13.11 -8.29
C ALA A 145 7.39 13.96 -7.85
N LYS A 146 7.00 14.95 -8.65
CA LYS A 146 5.88 15.86 -8.32
C LYS A 146 4.52 15.16 -8.39
N THR A 147 4.31 14.29 -9.38
CA THR A 147 3.07 13.52 -9.54
C THR A 147 2.98 12.43 -8.46
N PHE A 148 4.10 11.79 -8.13
CA PHE A 148 4.19 10.86 -7.01
C PHE A 148 3.83 11.52 -5.68
N ALA A 149 4.42 12.67 -5.36
CA ALA A 149 4.16 13.39 -4.12
C ALA A 149 2.71 13.88 -4.02
N GLY A 150 2.09 14.30 -5.13
CA GLY A 150 0.68 14.66 -5.17
C GLY A 150 -0.25 13.49 -4.87
N ILE A 151 0.02 12.31 -5.44
CA ILE A 151 -0.80 11.10 -5.21
C ILE A 151 -0.57 10.52 -3.82
N ASN A 152 0.62 10.62 -3.24
CA ASN A 152 0.91 10.09 -1.91
C ASN A 152 0.34 10.96 -0.75
N ILE A 153 0.01 12.22 -1.04
CA ILE A 153 -0.53 13.17 -0.05
C ILE A 153 -2.06 13.28 -0.15
N ALA A 154 -2.63 12.99 -1.34
CA ALA A 154 -4.07 12.98 -1.59
C ALA A 154 -4.70 11.65 -1.14
#